data_AF-A0A957U065-F1
#
_entry.id   AF-A0A957U065-F1
#
_cell.length_a   1.000
_cell.length_b   1.000
_cell.length_c   1.000
_cell.angle_alpha   90.00
_cell.angle_beta   90.00
_cell.angle_gamma   90.00
#
_symmetry.space_group_name_H-M   'P 1'
#
loop_
_entity.id
_entity.type
_entity.pdbx_description
1 polymer ?
#
loop_
_entity_poly.entity_id
_entity_poly.type
_entity_poly.pdbx_seq_one_letter_code
_entity_poly.pdbx_strand_id
1 'polypeptide(L)'
;MTVTPNPVLDRTLTVDHLELDTVLRATDVRLDWGGKGFNVSRALQAVETPSVAMGFLGGATGDLLEEGLGSLGLICDFVRIEGETRTNVVVAEPGGHHLKVNERGPVVDAAAQARLLAALGTRLQPDDI
;
A
#
# COMPACT_ATOMS: atom_id res chain seq x y z
N MET A 1 -4.32 -7.40 -14.57
CA MET A 1 -4.48 -6.17 -13.74
C MET A 1 -4.44 -6.57 -12.28
N THR A 2 -4.09 -5.68 -11.35
CA THR A 2 -4.18 -5.97 -9.90
C THR A 2 -4.98 -4.88 -9.20
N VAL A 3 -5.77 -5.25 -8.20
CA VAL A 3 -6.62 -4.32 -7.46
C VAL A 3 -6.31 -4.41 -5.97
N THR A 4 -6.01 -3.26 -5.36
CA THR A 4 -5.82 -3.11 -3.91
C THR A 4 -6.81 -2.08 -3.38
N PRO A 5 -7.99 -2.49 -2.85
CA PRO A 5 -9.00 -1.56 -2.34
C PRO A 5 -8.63 -0.83 -1.05
N ASN A 6 -7.63 -1.31 -0.31
CA ASN A 6 -7.16 -0.67 0.93
C ASN A 6 -5.63 -0.71 1.00
N PRO A 7 -4.95 0.06 0.14
CA PRO A 7 -3.49 0.11 0.10
C PRO A 7 -2.92 0.69 1.39
N VAL A 8 -1.63 0.47 1.61
CA VAL A 8 -1.00 0.83 2.87
C VAL A 8 0.44 1.25 2.69
N LEU A 9 0.85 2.29 3.40
CA LEU A 9 2.26 2.57 3.65
C LEU A 9 2.67 1.79 4.90
N ASP A 10 3.45 0.72 4.76
CA ASP A 10 3.97 -0.01 5.91
C ASP A 10 5.26 0.69 6.39
N ARG A 11 5.27 1.17 7.63
CA ARG A 11 6.41 1.78 8.31
C ARG A 11 7.00 0.78 9.30
N THR A 12 8.21 0.31 9.06
CA THR A 12 8.95 -0.52 10.02
C THR A 12 10.02 0.32 10.70
N LEU A 13 9.95 0.40 12.03
CA LEU A 13 10.91 1.06 12.91
C LEU A 13 11.70 -0.03 13.63
N THR A 14 13.01 -0.05 13.43
CA THR A 14 13.90 -0.94 14.18
C THR A 14 14.36 -0.23 15.44
N VAL A 15 14.28 -0.89 16.60
CA VAL A 15 14.78 -0.39 17.90
C VAL A 15 15.71 -1.42 18.51
N ASP A 16 16.60 -1.00 19.41
CA ASP A 16 17.49 -1.94 20.10
C ASP A 16 16.71 -2.90 21.01
N HIS A 17 15.76 -2.34 21.78
CA HIS A 17 14.88 -3.07 22.69
C HIS A 17 13.46 -2.49 22.69
N LEU A 18 12.46 -3.38 22.68
CA LEU A 18 11.05 -3.03 22.86
C LEU A 18 10.72 -2.92 24.34
N GLU A 19 10.49 -1.69 24.80
CA GLU A 19 10.13 -1.41 26.19
C GLU A 19 8.84 -0.58 26.24
N LEU A 20 7.86 -1.05 27.01
CA LEU A 20 6.60 -0.34 27.21
C LEU A 20 6.82 0.90 28.10
N ASP A 21 5.95 1.90 27.96
CA ASP A 21 5.96 3.12 28.76
C ASP A 21 7.27 3.95 28.66
N THR A 22 8.01 3.80 27.56
CA THR A 22 9.24 4.54 27.28
C THR A 22 9.25 5.22 25.92
N VAL A 23 10.16 6.18 25.74
CA VAL A 23 10.44 6.81 24.46
C VAL A 23 11.56 6.05 23.75
N LEU A 24 11.20 5.30 22.72
CA LEU A 24 12.16 4.58 21.90
C LEU A 24 12.64 5.45 20.74
N ARG A 25 13.93 5.32 20.37
CA ARG A 25 14.49 5.92 19.16
C ARG A 25 14.76 4.83 18.15
N ALA A 26 14.24 5.00 16.94
CA ALA A 26 14.49 4.06 15.86
C ALA A 26 15.96 4.16 15.42
N THR A 27 16.63 3.01 15.32
CA THR A 27 17.97 2.87 14.74
C THR A 27 17.90 2.76 13.22
N ASP A 28 16.77 2.29 12.69
CA ASP A 28 16.47 2.22 11.26
C ASP A 28 14.98 2.46 10.99
N VAL A 29 14.68 3.01 9.82
CA VAL A 29 13.31 3.24 9.34
C VAL A 29 13.18 2.74 7.91
N ARG A 30 12.31 1.76 7.71
CA ARG A 30 11.97 1.24 6.38
C ARG A 30 10.53 1.58 6.02
N LEU A 31 10.33 2.02 4.78
CA LEU A 31 9.03 2.21 4.16
C LEU A 31 8.81 1.11 3.12
N ASP A 32 7.63 0.49 3.15
CA ASP A 32 7.21 -0.49 2.16
C ASP A 32 5.88 -0.07 1.53
N TRP A 33 5.81 -0.10 0.20
CA TRP A 33 4.61 0.23 -0.59
C TRP A 33 3.68 -0.98 -0.63
N GLY A 34 2.83 -1.07 0.40
CA GLY A 34 2.07 -2.25 0.76
C GLY A 34 0.69 -2.33 0.13
N GLY A 35 0.29 -3.56 -0.17
CA GLY A 35 -0.98 -3.88 -0.81
C GLY A 35 -0.88 -5.23 -1.50
N LYS A 36 -1.84 -6.13 -1.28
CA LYS A 36 -1.76 -7.48 -1.87
C LYS A 36 -1.65 -7.43 -3.40
N GLY A 37 -2.41 -6.54 -4.05
CA GLY A 37 -2.32 -6.35 -5.50
C GLY A 37 -0.94 -5.83 -5.94
N PHE A 38 -0.29 -4.98 -5.13
CA PHE A 38 1.05 -4.47 -5.44
C PHE A 38 2.11 -5.56 -5.34
N ASN A 39 2.01 -6.45 -4.36
CA ASN A 39 2.88 -7.63 -4.26
C ASN A 39 2.75 -8.50 -5.51
N VAL A 40 1.51 -8.72 -6.00
CA VAL A 40 1.26 -9.44 -7.24
C VAL A 40 1.84 -8.69 -8.44
N SER A 41 1.66 -7.37 -8.54
CA SER A 41 2.23 -6.57 -9.62
C SER A 41 3.76 -6.64 -9.67
N ARG A 42 4.45 -6.64 -8.52
CA ARG A 42 5.90 -6.84 -8.46
C ARG A 42 6.31 -8.25 -8.88
N ALA A 43 5.54 -9.27 -8.46
CA ALA A 43 5.78 -10.65 -8.89
C ALA A 43 5.62 -10.81 -10.41
N LEU A 44 4.59 -10.20 -11.00
CA LEU A 44 4.36 -10.19 -12.45
C LEU A 44 5.49 -9.46 -13.20
N GLN A 45 5.95 -8.32 -12.67
CA GLN A 45 7.09 -7.60 -13.23
C GLN A 45 8.37 -8.44 -13.24
N ALA A 46 8.62 -9.22 -12.18
CA ALA A 46 9.78 -10.11 -12.08
C ALA A 46 9.78 -11.25 -13.12
N VAL A 47 8.61 -11.59 -13.68
CA VAL A 47 8.45 -12.53 -14.79
C VAL A 47 8.10 -11.81 -16.10
N GLU A 48 8.45 -10.52 -16.20
CA GLU A 48 8.30 -9.67 -17.39
C GLU A 48 6.85 -9.58 -17.91
N THR A 49 5.88 -9.81 -17.04
CA THR A 49 4.46 -9.74 -17.37
C THR A 49 3.90 -8.37 -16.97
N PRO A 50 3.38 -7.57 -17.92
CA PRO A 50 2.87 -6.24 -17.62
C PRO A 50 1.63 -6.31 -16.74
N SER A 51 1.52 -5.39 -15.78
CA SER A 51 0.32 -5.22 -14.98
C SER A 51 0.07 -3.75 -14.67
N VAL A 52 -1.19 -3.39 -14.49
CA VAL A 52 -1.60 -2.09 -13.97
C VAL A 52 -2.10 -2.30 -12.54
N ALA A 53 -1.51 -1.60 -11.58
CA ALA A 53 -1.92 -1.58 -10.20
C ALA A 53 -3.02 -0.51 -10.00
N MET A 54 -4.17 -0.94 -9.52
CA MET A 54 -5.34 -0.08 -9.32
C MET A 54 -5.86 -0.18 -7.88
N GLY A 55 -6.68 0.79 -7.48
CA GLY A 55 -7.20 0.88 -6.12
C GLY A 55 -7.61 2.30 -5.77
N PHE A 56 -7.60 2.61 -4.47
CA PHE A 56 -7.92 3.95 -3.96
C PHE A 56 -6.71 4.57 -3.28
N LEU A 57 -6.43 5.84 -3.55
CA LEU A 57 -5.42 6.61 -2.83
C LEU A 57 -6.00 7.92 -2.32
N GLY A 58 -5.68 8.26 -1.08
CA GLY A 58 -6.11 9.49 -0.44
C GLY A 58 -4.94 10.24 0.18
N GLY A 59 -4.99 11.57 0.07
CA GLY A 59 -4.09 12.47 0.77
C GLY A 59 -2.61 12.32 0.41
N ALA A 60 -1.76 12.87 1.28
CA ALA A 60 -0.31 12.92 1.08
C ALA A 60 0.33 11.53 1.20
N THR A 61 -0.21 10.67 2.07
CA THR A 61 0.24 9.28 2.19
C THR A 61 -0.01 8.52 0.90
N GLY A 62 -1.14 8.78 0.23
CA GLY A 62 -1.44 8.24 -1.09
C GLY A 62 -0.43 8.68 -2.14
N ASP A 63 -0.08 9.97 -2.18
CA ASP A 63 0.91 10.51 -3.13
C ASP A 63 2.28 9.86 -2.96
N LEU A 64 2.76 9.75 -1.72
CA LEU A 64 4.04 9.10 -1.42
C LEU A 64 4.04 7.62 -1.83
N LEU A 65 2.93 6.92 -1.63
CA LEU A 65 2.78 5.53 -2.02
C LEU A 65 2.82 5.38 -3.54
N GLU A 66 2.13 6.25 -4.28
CA GLU A 66 2.11 6.25 -5.74
C GLU A 66 3.50 6.54 -6.33
N GLU A 67 4.21 7.53 -5.79
CA GLU A 67 5.60 7.81 -6.16
C GLU A 67 6.51 6.60 -5.91
N GLY A 68 6.39 5.97 -4.75
CA GLY A 68 7.16 4.79 -4.38
C GLY A 68 6.89 3.57 -5.26
N LEU A 69 5.63 3.33 -5.65
CA LEU A 69 5.30 2.28 -6.63
C LEU A 69 5.87 2.61 -8.02
N GLY A 70 5.79 3.88 -8.42
CA GLY A 70 6.36 4.37 -9.67
C GLY A 70 7.89 4.21 -9.74
N SER A 71 8.59 4.45 -8.63
CA SER A 71 10.06 4.25 -8.56
C SER A 71 10.47 2.79 -8.69
N LEU A 72 9.55 1.84 -8.42
CA LEU A 72 9.74 0.41 -8.68
C LEU A 72 9.39 0.02 -10.13
N GLY A 73 9.01 0.97 -10.99
CA GLY A 73 8.64 0.73 -12.38
C GLY A 73 7.25 0.11 -12.54
N LEU A 74 6.39 0.18 -11.51
CA LEU A 74 5.00 -0.28 -11.63
C LEU A 74 4.13 0.76 -12.32
N ILE A 75 3.28 0.30 -13.24
CA ILE A 75 2.26 1.12 -13.86
C ILE A 75 1.06 1.18 -12.92
N CYS A 76 0.61 2.39 -12.60
CA CYS A 76 -0.45 2.65 -11.63
C CYS A 76 -1.61 3.42 -12.28
N ASP A 77 -2.84 3.12 -11.85
CA ASP A 77 -4.04 3.91 -12.17
C ASP A 77 -5.01 3.90 -10.98
N PHE A 78 -4.83 4.88 -10.09
CA PHE A 78 -5.55 4.96 -8.82
C PHE A 78 -6.71 5.94 -8.85
N VAL A 79 -7.82 5.56 -8.20
CA VAL A 79 -8.94 6.47 -7.94
C VAL A 79 -8.63 7.31 -6.71
N ARG A 80 -8.55 8.63 -6.89
CA ARG A 80 -8.33 9.56 -5.77
C ARG A 80 -9.60 9.73 -4.91
N ILE A 81 -9.42 9.69 -3.60
CA ILE A 81 -10.47 9.79 -2.57
C ILE A 81 -10.11 10.79 -1.46
N GLU A 82 -11.10 11.24 -0.71
CA GLU A 82 -10.88 12.04 0.50
C GLU A 82 -10.31 11.18 1.65
N GLY A 83 -9.65 11.84 2.61
CA GLY A 83 -8.93 11.18 3.70
C GLY A 83 -7.52 10.74 3.31
N GLU A 84 -6.83 10.08 4.23
CA GLU A 84 -5.46 9.59 4.04
C GLU A 84 -5.47 8.09 3.77
N THR A 85 -4.69 7.64 2.77
CA THR A 85 -4.30 6.22 2.66
C THR A 85 -3.68 5.79 3.99
N ARG A 86 -4.10 4.63 4.52
CA ARG A 86 -3.62 4.19 5.83
C ARG A 86 -2.12 3.96 5.88
N THR A 87 -1.59 4.13 7.08
CA THR A 87 -0.27 3.63 7.47
C THR A 87 -0.41 2.44 8.41
N ASN A 88 0.51 1.48 8.35
CA ASN A 88 0.74 0.57 9.46
C ASN A 88 2.10 0.88 10.07
N VAL A 89 2.22 0.74 11.38
CA VAL A 89 3.51 0.86 12.07
C VAL A 89 3.89 -0.49 12.66
N VAL A 90 5.09 -0.94 12.35
CA VAL A 90 5.76 -2.07 12.99
C VAL A 90 6.93 -1.51 13.78
N VAL A 91 7.01 -1.81 15.07
CA VAL A 91 8.22 -1.58 15.87
C VAL A 91 8.81 -2.94 16.19
N ALA A 92 10.04 -3.18 15.75
CA ALA A 92 10.69 -4.49 15.87
C ALA A 92 12.08 -4.37 16.51
N GLU A 93 12.44 -5.37 17.31
CA GLU A 93 13.80 -5.54 17.83
C GLU A 93 14.50 -6.74 17.15
N PRO A 94 15.84 -6.77 17.08
CA PRO A 94 16.59 -7.88 16.45
C PRO A 94 16.28 -9.27 17.02
N GLY A 95 15.80 -9.35 18.26
CA GLY A 95 15.36 -10.59 18.92
C GLY A 95 14.09 -11.21 18.36
N GLY A 96 13.44 -10.57 17.38
CA GLY A 96 12.25 -11.08 16.68
C GLY A 96 10.93 -10.66 17.32
N HIS A 97 10.95 -10.03 18.49
CA HIS A 97 9.76 -9.41 19.05
C HIS A 97 9.37 -8.18 18.24
N HIS A 98 8.07 -7.96 18.09
CA HIS A 98 7.53 -6.80 17.41
C HIS A 98 6.14 -6.45 17.93
N LEU A 99 5.79 -5.17 17.80
CA LEU A 99 4.41 -4.69 17.86
C LEU A 99 4.02 -4.17 16.48
N LYS A 100 2.82 -4.55 16.02
CA LYS A 100 2.24 -4.03 14.78
C LYS A 100 0.89 -3.37 15.06
N VAL A 101 0.75 -2.12 14.63
CA VAL A 101 -0.49 -1.35 14.70
C VAL A 101 -0.96 -1.08 13.27
N ASN A 102 -2.22 -1.45 12.98
CA ASN A 102 -2.82 -1.26 11.67
C ASN A 102 -3.92 -0.21 11.75
N GLU A 103 -3.85 0.82 10.91
CA GLU A 103 -4.95 1.77 10.75
C GLU A 103 -6.05 1.17 9.85
N ARG A 104 -7.29 1.65 10.04
CA ARG A 104 -8.46 1.13 9.31
C ARG A 104 -8.47 1.50 7.82
N GLY A 105 -7.87 2.63 7.46
CA GLY A 105 -8.00 3.22 6.11
C GLY A 105 -9.17 4.20 5.99
N PRO A 106 -9.19 4.99 4.91
CA PRO A 106 -10.21 6.01 4.68
C PRO A 106 -11.54 5.38 4.28
N VAL A 107 -12.63 6.14 4.45
CA VAL A 107 -13.96 5.75 3.96
C VAL A 107 -13.99 5.92 2.45
N VAL A 108 -14.38 4.86 1.74
CA VAL A 108 -14.57 4.89 0.28
C VAL A 108 -16.06 5.03 -0.02
N ASP A 109 -16.48 6.18 -0.52
CA ASP A 109 -17.87 6.44 -0.88
C ASP A 109 -18.30 5.66 -2.14
N ALA A 110 -19.62 5.61 -2.37
CA ALA A 110 -20.19 4.89 -3.50
C ALA A 110 -19.74 5.47 -4.86
N ALA A 111 -19.45 6.78 -4.93
CA ALA A 111 -19.00 7.44 -6.14
C ALA A 111 -17.58 7.01 -6.52
N ALA A 112 -16.67 6.91 -5.55
CA ALA A 112 -15.33 6.36 -5.73
C ALA A 112 -15.37 4.90 -6.15
N GLN A 113 -16.21 4.09 -5.50
CA GLN A 113 -16.41 2.69 -5.89
C GLN A 113 -16.86 2.57 -7.36
N ALA A 114 -17.85 3.38 -7.77
CA ALA A 114 -18.32 3.41 -9.15
C ALA A 114 -17.23 3.86 -10.14
N ARG A 115 -16.40 4.85 -9.79
CA ARG A 115 -15.26 5.28 -10.61
C ARG A 115 -14.24 4.15 -10.79
N LEU A 116 -13.91 3.40 -9.73
CA LEU A 116 -13.00 2.27 -9.85
C LEU A 116 -13.60 1.19 -10.74
N LEU A 117 -14.86 0.79 -10.52
CA LEU A 117 -15.54 -0.21 -11.34
C LEU A 117 -15.60 0.19 -12.83
N ALA A 118 -15.87 1.46 -13.13
CA ALA A 118 -15.85 1.97 -14.50
C ALA A 118 -14.45 1.87 -15.13
N ALA A 119 -13.40 2.26 -14.40
CA ALA A 119 -12.02 2.19 -14.86
C ALA A 119 -11.50 0.75 -15.04
N LEU A 120 -12.01 -0.20 -14.24
CA LEU A 120 -11.78 -1.63 -14.44
C LEU A 120 -12.49 -2.10 -15.72
N GLY A 121 -13.76 -1.73 -15.90
CA GLY A 121 -14.58 -2.12 -17.05
C GLY A 121 -14.01 -1.69 -18.41
N THR A 122 -13.25 -0.59 -18.48
CA THR A 122 -12.56 -0.18 -19.72
C THR A 122 -11.34 -1.04 -20.07
N ARG A 123 -10.89 -1.91 -19.16
CA ARG A 123 -9.64 -2.68 -19.27
C ARG A 123 -9.84 -4.19 -19.24
N LEU A 124 -10.97 -4.65 -18.71
CA LEU A 124 -11.29 -6.07 -18.63
C LEU A 124 -11.60 -6.64 -20.01
N GLN A 125 -11.06 -7.83 -20.29
CA GLN A 125 -11.37 -8.65 -21.44
C GLN A 125 -12.16 -9.90 -21.03
N PRO A 126 -12.92 -10.52 -21.95
CA PRO A 126 -13.42 -11.87 -21.73
C PRO A 126 -12.27 -12.80 -21.32
N ASP A 127 -12.51 -13.65 -20.32
CA ASP A 127 -11.56 -14.62 -19.74
C ASP A 127 -10.41 -14.04 -18.87
N ASP A 128 -10.46 -12.74 -18.53
CA ASP A 128 -9.64 -12.21 -17.43
C ASP A 128 -10.00 -12.88 -16.09
N ILE A 129 -8.98 -13.24 -15.31
CA ILE A 129 -9.09 -13.90 -13.99
C ILE A 129 -9.24 -12.87 -12.86
#